data_AF-A0A7W7RPU8-F1
#
_entry.id   AF-A0A7W7RPU8-F1
#
_cell.length_a   1.000
_cell.length_b   1.000
_cell.length_c   1.000
_cell.angle_alpha   90.00
_cell.angle_beta   90.00
_cell.angle_gamma   90.00
#
_symmetry.space_group_name_H-M   'P 1'
#
loop_
_entity.id
_entity.type
_entity.pdbx_description
1 polymer ?
#
loop_
_entity_poly.entity_id
_entity_poly.type
_entity_poly.pdbx_seq_one_letter_code
_entity_poly.pdbx_strand_id
1 'polypeptide(L)' 'MDPDLIRRLGRTLALARRDRDSMTPEDAARAAHTPGGPSVEEIADIIRRHRAEARAAQRTAA' A
#
# COMPACT_ATOMS: atom_id res chain seq x y z
N MET A 1 -22.10 9.92 15.05
CA MET A 1 -20.89 9.85 14.18
C MET A 1 -20.91 11.12 13.34
N ASP A 2 -19.86 11.94 13.41
CA ASP A 2 -19.81 13.24 12.72
C ASP A 2 -19.66 13.04 11.19
N PRO A 3 -20.62 13.50 10.36
CA PRO A 3 -20.55 13.37 8.91
C PRO A 3 -19.31 14.03 8.28
N ASP A 4 -18.79 15.11 8.87
CA ASP A 4 -17.60 15.79 8.38
C ASP A 4 -16.33 15.00 8.68
N LEU A 5 -16.29 14.33 9.82
CA LEU A 5 -15.23 13.39 10.18
C LEU A 5 -15.17 12.23 9.17
N ILE A 6 -16.31 11.64 8.82
CA ILE A 6 -16.37 10.53 7.83
C ILE A 6 -15.82 11.00 6.48
N ARG A 7 -16.25 12.17 5.99
CA ARG A 7 -15.78 12.73 4.71
C ARG A 7 -14.27 12.98 4.72
N ARG A 8 -13.74 13.52 5.82
CA ARG A 8 -12.30 13.77 5.98
C ARG A 8 -11.50 12.47 5.98
N LEU A 9 -11.94 11.46 6.74
CA LEU A 9 -11.28 10.16 6.79
C LEU A 9 -11.30 9.46 5.43
N GLY A 10 -12.42 9.53 4.71
CA GLY A 10 -12.52 9.00 3.35
C GLY A 10 -11.52 9.65 2.39
N ARG A 11 -11.37 10.98 2.44
CA ARG A 11 -10.38 11.70 1.64
C ARG A 11 -8.94 11.31 1.99
N THR A 12 -8.61 11.25 3.28
CA THR A 12 -7.28 10.83 3.74
C THR A 12 -6.95 9.42 3.25
N LEU A 13 -7.90 8.49 3.36
CA LEU A 13 -7.72 7.12 2.89
C LEU A 13 -7.53 7.05 1.37
N ALA A 14 -8.29 7.83 0.60
CA ALA A 14 -8.15 7.88 -0.85
C ALA A 14 -6.78 8.41 -1.29
N LEU A 15 -6.29 9.46 -0.63
CA LEU A 15 -4.95 10.00 -0.87
C LEU A 15 -3.87 8.98 -0.52
N ALA A 16 -3.94 8.37 0.66
CA ALA A 16 -2.99 7.33 1.08
C ALA A 16 -2.95 6.13 0.11
N ARG A 17 -4.11 5.72 -0.42
CA ARG A 17 -4.19 4.66 -1.44
C ARG A 17 -3.54 5.09 -2.75
N ARG A 18 -3.84 6.30 -3.22
CA ARG A 18 -3.23 6.85 -4.44
C ARG A 18 -1.71 6.93 -4.30
N ASP A 19 -1.21 7.45 -3.19
CA ASP A 19 0.22 7.59 -2.94
C ASP A 19 0.89 6.21 -2.92
N ARG A 20 0.31 5.26 -2.20
CA ARG A 20 0.75 3.86 -2.19
C ARG A 20 0.79 3.26 -3.59
N ASP A 21 -0.25 3.49 -4.40
CA ASP A 21 -0.36 2.91 -5.74
C ASP A 21 0.59 3.58 -6.75
N SER A 22 1.00 4.83 -6.49
CA SER A 22 1.98 5.56 -7.30
C SER A 22 3.43 5.13 -7.06
N MET A 23 3.73 4.48 -5.94
CA MET A 23 5.08 4.03 -5.62
C MET A 23 5.42 2.71 -6.33
N THR A 24 6.65 2.64 -6.85
CA THR A 24 7.26 1.36 -7.21
C THR A 24 7.45 0.50 -5.95
N PRO A 25 7.46 -0.83 -6.05
CA PRO A 25 7.76 -1.70 -4.90
C PRO A 25 9.08 -1.35 -4.21
N GLU A 26 10.08 -0.92 -4.97
CA GLU A 26 11.41 -0.56 -4.50
C GLU A 26 11.39 0.76 -3.73
N ASP A 27 10.66 1.77 -4.22
CA ASP A 27 10.48 3.05 -3.50
C ASP A 27 9.73 2.85 -2.19
N ALA A 28 8.65 2.05 -2.22
CA ALA A 28 7.89 1.71 -1.03
C ALA A 28 8.74 0.90 -0.03
N ALA A 29 9.60 0.00 -0.51
CA ALA A 29 10.51 -0.76 0.34
C ALA A 29 11.59 0.12 0.99
N ARG A 30 12.16 1.07 0.24
CA ARG A 30 13.11 2.04 0.80
C ARG A 30 12.46 2.92 1.86
N ALA A 31 11.22 3.36 1.63
CA ALA A 31 10.47 4.15 2.60
C ALA A 31 10.12 3.36 3.87
N ALA A 32 9.93 2.04 3.76
CA ALA A 32 9.55 1.17 4.87
C ALA A 32 10.74 0.51 5.60
N HIS A 33 11.95 0.61 5.05
CA HIS A 33 13.12 -0.05 5.62
C HIS A 33 13.52 0.55 6.98
N THR A 34 13.78 -0.32 7.95
CA THR A 34 14.25 0.03 9.28
C THR A 34 15.54 -0.74 9.61
N PRO A 35 16.56 -0.08 10.21
CA PRO A 35 17.78 -0.77 10.62
C PRO A 35 17.50 -1.94 11.57
N GLY A 36 18.11 -3.10 11.30
CA GLY A 36 17.86 -4.35 12.04
C GLY A 36 16.59 -5.11 11.62
N GLY A 37 15.81 -4.56 10.68
CA GLY A 37 14.71 -5.24 10.02
C GLY A 37 15.12 -5.96 8.73
N PRO A 38 14.14 -6.44 7.94
CA PRO A 38 14.39 -7.04 6.63
C PRO A 38 15.09 -6.06 5.68
N SER A 39 15.87 -6.60 4.77
CA SER A 39 16.50 -5.84 3.70
C SER A 39 15.45 -5.17 2.81
N VAL A 40 15.85 -4.09 2.14
CA VAL A 40 14.99 -3.40 1.16
C VAL A 40 14.49 -4.38 0.08
N GLU A 41 15.33 -5.33 -0.33
CA GLU A 41 14.98 -6.33 -1.34
C GLU A 41 13.89 -7.29 -0.85
N GLU A 42 14.02 -7.80 0.38
CA GLU A 42 12.99 -8.65 0.99
C GLU A 42 11.66 -7.89 1.15
N ILE A 43 11.70 -6.62 1.54
CA ILE A 43 10.49 -5.79 1.65
C ILE A 43 9.86 -5.59 0.27
N ALA A 44 10.66 -5.33 -0.77
CA ALA A 44 10.15 -5.15 -2.13
C ALA A 44 9.48 -6.44 -2.65
N ASP A 45 10.07 -7.61 -2.38
CA ASP A 45 9.48 -8.90 -2.75
C ASP A 45 8.15 -9.17 -2.05
N ILE A 46 8.07 -8.87 -0.76
CA ILE A 46 6.83 -8.95 0.01
C ILE A 46 5.76 -8.05 -0.61
N ILE A 47 6.10 -6.80 -0.96
CA ILE A 47 5.19 -5.85 -1.59
C ILE A 47 4.72 -6.36 -2.96
N ARG A 48 5.62 -6.87 -3.80
CA ARG A 48 5.27 -7.43 -5.13
C ARG A 48 4.28 -8.57 -5.00
N ARG A 49 4.53 -9.51 -4.07
CA ARG A 49 3.65 -10.65 -3.81
C ARG A 49 2.25 -10.19 -3.40
N HIS A 50 2.14 -9.32 -2.40
CA HIS A 50 0.83 -8.84 -1.94
C HIS A 50 0.07 -8.05 -3.02
N ARG A 51 0.76 -7.25 -3.84
CA ARG A 51 0.13 -6.59 -4.99
C ARG A 51 -0.35 -7.59 -6.05
N ALA A 52 0.38 -8.69 -6.27
CA ALA A 52 -0.06 -9.75 -7.18
C ALA A 52 -1.30 -10.48 -6.66
N GLU A 53 -1.32 -10.84 -5.38
CA GLU A 53 -2.47 -11.46 -4.69
C GLU A 53 -3.71 -10.56 -4.75
N ALA A 54 -3.57 -9.28 -4.41
CA ALA A 54 -4.67 -8.32 -4.47
C ALA A 54 -5.25 -8.17 -5.88
N ARG A 55 -4.38 -8.10 -6.91
CA ARG A 55 -4.82 -8.05 -8.32
C ARG A 55 -5.51 -9.34 -8.75
N ALA A 56 -5.07 -10.49 -8.26
CA ALA A 56 -5.74 -11.77 -8.53
C ALA A 56 -7.13 -11.82 -7.90
N ALA A 57 -7.26 -11.42 -6.63
CA ALA A 57 -8.53 -11.37 -5.93
C ALA A 57 -9.56 -10.43 -6.61
N GLN A 58 -9.11 -9.28 -7.13
CA GLN A 58 -9.96 -8.36 -7.88
C GLN A 58 -10.51 -8.96 -9.18
N ARG A 59 -9.72 -9.79 -9.87
CA ARG A 59 -10.18 -10.46 -11.11
C ARG A 59 -11.19 -11.57 -10.85
N THR A 60 -11.12 -12.24 -9.71
CA THR A 60 -12.07 -13.30 -9.35
C THR A 60 -13.39 -12.73 -8.81
N ALA A 61 -13.39 -11.48 -8.33
CA ALA A 61 -14.58 -10.80 -7.81
C ALA A 61 -15.34 -9.97 -8.87
N ALA A 62 -14.79 -9.84 -10.08
CA ALA A 62 -15.38 -9.16 -11.22
C ALA A 62 -16.08 -10.18 -12.14
#